data_AF-A0A926X8Z0-F1
#
_entry.id   AF-A0A926X8Z0-F1
#
_cell.length_a   1.000
_cell.length_b   1.000
_cell.length_c   1.000
_cell.angle_alpha   90.00
_cell.angle_beta   90.00
_cell.angle_gamma   90.00
#
_symmetry.space_group_name_H-M   'P 1'
#
loop_
_entity.id
_entity.type
_entity.pdbx_description
1 polymer ?
#
loop_
_entity_poly.entity_id
_entity_poly.type
_entity_poly.pdbx_seq_one_letter_code
_entity_poly.pdbx_strand_id
1 'polypeptide(L)'
;MNFEQFWVLLILGLSVAFVTATDAIASTPPRLPSGERTPAEIDPDLQYQEVIRRTVGMIHNPEAIALAERAELNILDVTWEDTARYYNSAVGPNISDLTIQVQHRDPTTDALRLHLMPVIRHPNFSDRTADIPLDRFFLLVGNEQGDDLRRVSLREFLGNMRQYLSEPDSWGGRERSLLADRDTHVLVSAQACFLPVPQGGIAKFNPVLFNYQSSAGNPAVLTILATREGTSVTIIDNQRDAFEAGATWGQRLFFNQNGERASLTGQRISDFRQTEEGSNTAPPLPTADDQSGLNMVMLIQVPLRHREPEYRQGAILGADVMMAPAAPMGAASRSDVEEAVIGHGELEGPFTEVDGLPIERDPRYPIRVTVQFYKATSNGVVSATDIQQIRQQIARVYDDADYVGSLVVDGASDRPTEYDGPHEEPSDWWQEFWQRYEQNTGRSRTEALELFRWLRGESDRRGE
;
A
#
# COMPACT_ATOMS: atom_id res chain seq x y z
N MET A 1 -35.81 -7.02 -10.38
CA MET A 1 -35.00 -7.78 -11.35
C MET A 1 -34.40 -6.79 -12.34
N ASN A 2 -33.09 -6.49 -12.23
CA ASN A 2 -32.19 -6.18 -13.35
C ASN A 2 -30.79 -5.69 -12.89
N PHE A 3 -29.76 -6.45 -13.28
CA PHE A 3 -28.62 -5.99 -14.09
C PHE A 3 -27.54 -5.04 -13.53
N GLU A 4 -27.24 -5.07 -12.22
CA GLU A 4 -26.12 -4.31 -11.60
C GLU A 4 -25.20 -5.22 -10.73
N GLN A 5 -24.90 -6.43 -11.21
CA GLN A 5 -23.95 -7.36 -10.55
C GLN A 5 -22.88 -7.93 -11.50
N PHE A 6 -22.66 -7.28 -12.65
CA PHE A 6 -21.74 -7.81 -13.65
C PHE A 6 -20.33 -7.26 -13.44
N TRP A 7 -19.45 -8.15 -12.95
CA TRP A 7 -17.98 -8.15 -12.99
C TRP A 7 -17.26 -7.53 -11.76
N VAL A 8 -16.70 -8.25 -10.78
CA VAL A 8 -16.25 -9.65 -10.65
C VAL A 8 -15.57 -10.19 -11.91
N LEU A 9 -14.54 -9.48 -12.37
CA LEU A 9 -13.49 -9.98 -13.27
C LEU A 9 -12.58 -10.94 -12.47
N LEU A 10 -12.20 -12.14 -12.86
CA LEU A 10 -12.39 -12.94 -14.07
C LEU A 10 -11.81 -14.34 -13.74
N ILE A 11 -12.61 -15.41 -13.62
CA ILE A 11 -12.11 -16.78 -13.35
C ILE A 11 -12.74 -17.79 -14.34
N LEU A 12 -11.87 -18.65 -14.91
CA LEU A 12 -12.08 -19.83 -15.78
C LEU A 12 -12.50 -19.50 -17.23
N GLY A 13 -11.75 -19.85 -18.29
CA GLY A 13 -10.79 -20.93 -18.46
C GLY A 13 -11.48 -22.18 -19.00
N LEU A 14 -11.64 -22.28 -20.33
CA LEU A 14 -11.92 -23.56 -20.98
C LEU A 14 -11.30 -23.59 -22.39
N SER A 15 -10.37 -24.52 -22.53
CA SER A 15 -9.59 -24.85 -23.72
C SER A 15 -10.42 -25.60 -24.75
N VAL A 16 -10.22 -25.31 -26.03
CA VAL A 16 -10.50 -26.26 -27.12
C VAL A 16 -9.25 -26.35 -27.98
N ALA A 17 -8.70 -27.56 -28.05
CA ALA A 17 -7.57 -27.92 -28.89
C ALA A 17 -8.00 -27.97 -30.36
N PHE A 18 -7.18 -27.40 -31.24
CA PHE A 18 -7.08 -27.83 -32.62
C PHE A 18 -5.62 -28.01 -33.00
N VAL A 19 -5.30 -29.26 -33.33
CA VAL A 19 -4.06 -29.71 -33.96
C VAL A 19 -4.21 -29.47 -35.46
N THR A 20 -3.27 -28.76 -36.08
CA THR A 20 -2.88 -28.99 -37.47
C THR A 20 -1.39 -28.76 -37.66
N ALA A 21 -0.81 -29.61 -38.49
CA ALA A 21 0.62 -29.83 -38.67
C ALA A 21 1.24 -28.95 -39.77
N THR A 22 2.55 -28.72 -39.61
CA THR A 22 3.64 -28.58 -40.61
C THR A 22 3.46 -27.65 -41.81
N ASP A 23 4.35 -26.66 -41.93
CA ASP A 23 5.46 -26.79 -42.88
C ASP A 23 6.61 -25.82 -42.57
N ALA A 24 7.81 -26.37 -42.52
CA ALA A 24 9.06 -25.64 -42.35
C ALA A 24 9.59 -25.22 -43.74
N ILE A 25 9.79 -23.92 -43.94
CA ILE A 25 10.58 -23.40 -45.06
C ILE A 25 11.75 -22.63 -44.46
N ALA A 26 12.93 -23.24 -44.58
CA ALA A 26 14.20 -22.61 -44.23
C ALA A 26 14.53 -21.53 -45.26
N SER A 27 14.60 -20.28 -44.83
CA SER A 27 15.24 -19.20 -45.60
C SER A 27 16.34 -18.56 -44.76
N THR A 28 17.57 -18.71 -45.26
CA THR A 28 18.79 -18.16 -44.66
C THR A 28 18.79 -16.62 -44.80
N PRO A 29 18.88 -15.83 -43.72
CA PRO A 29 18.99 -14.39 -43.84
C PRO A 29 20.41 -13.98 -44.29
N PRO A 30 20.56 -12.93 -45.12
CA PRO A 30 21.86 -12.45 -45.55
C PRO A 30 22.63 -11.80 -44.38
N ARG A 31 23.93 -12.10 -44.29
CA ARG A 31 24.87 -11.53 -43.31
C ARG A 31 24.95 -10.00 -43.48
N LEU A 32 24.53 -9.27 -42.45
CA LEU A 32 24.87 -7.85 -42.27
C LEU A 32 26.32 -7.73 -41.76
N PRO A 33 27.06 -6.69 -42.17
CA PRO A 33 28.44 -6.50 -41.77
C PRO A 33 28.56 -6.28 -40.25
N SER A 34 29.46 -7.05 -39.65
CA SER A 34 29.85 -6.98 -38.24
C SER A 34 30.58 -5.67 -37.95
N GLY A 35 29.81 -4.63 -37.63
CA GLY A 35 30.29 -3.52 -36.81
C GLY A 35 29.96 -3.86 -35.37
N GLU A 36 30.96 -4.29 -34.60
CA GLU A 36 30.87 -4.32 -33.14
C GLU A 36 30.62 -2.87 -32.66
N ARG A 37 29.36 -2.56 -32.34
CA ARG A 37 29.08 -1.46 -31.44
C ARG A 37 29.43 -1.98 -30.06
N THR A 38 30.45 -1.40 -29.44
CA THR A 38 30.60 -1.41 -27.99
C THR A 38 29.23 -1.16 -27.34
N PRO A 39 28.83 -1.90 -26.28
CA PRO A 39 27.63 -1.56 -25.55
C PRO A 39 27.80 -0.11 -25.09
N ALA A 40 27.01 0.80 -25.66
CA ALA A 40 26.83 2.09 -25.04
C ALA A 40 26.35 1.79 -23.62
N GLU A 41 27.05 2.30 -22.60
CA GLU A 41 26.54 2.34 -21.24
C GLU A 41 25.09 2.81 -21.33
N ILE A 42 24.16 1.91 -21.04
CA ILE A 42 22.75 2.24 -21.07
C ILE A 42 22.56 3.27 -19.96
N ASP A 43 21.97 4.41 -20.31
CA ASP A 43 21.67 5.49 -19.38
C ASP A 43 21.01 4.92 -18.10
N PRO A 44 21.59 5.12 -16.91
CA PRO A 44 21.05 4.63 -15.65
C PRO A 44 19.58 5.00 -15.42
N ASP A 45 19.15 6.18 -15.90
CA ASP A 45 17.77 6.63 -15.75
C ASP A 45 16.82 5.84 -16.66
N LEU A 46 17.26 5.52 -17.88
CA LEU A 46 16.51 4.63 -18.79
C LEU A 46 16.45 3.19 -18.27
N GLN A 47 17.53 2.71 -17.63
CA GLN A 47 17.51 1.42 -16.96
C GLN A 47 16.50 1.41 -15.81
N TYR A 48 16.50 2.46 -14.97
CA TYR A 48 15.59 2.54 -13.85
C TYR A 48 14.12 2.62 -14.29
N GLN A 49 13.83 3.39 -15.34
CA GLN A 49 12.50 3.45 -15.94
C GLN A 49 12.00 2.06 -16.39
N GLU A 50 12.87 1.26 -17.00
CA GLU A 50 12.52 -0.10 -17.41
C GLU A 50 12.29 -1.04 -16.22
N VAL A 51 13.06 -0.90 -15.14
CA VAL A 51 12.86 -1.63 -13.87
C VAL A 51 11.48 -1.32 -13.28
N ILE A 52 11.12 -0.03 -13.22
CA ILE A 52 9.79 0.41 -12.75
C ILE A 52 8.70 -0.22 -13.63
N ARG A 53 8.81 -0.08 -14.96
CA ARG A 53 7.82 -0.61 -15.91
C ARG A 53 7.60 -2.11 -15.73
N ARG A 54 8.68 -2.88 -15.55
CA ARG A 54 8.60 -4.33 -15.33
C ARG A 54 7.96 -4.68 -14.00
N THR A 55 8.34 -3.96 -12.94
CA THR A 55 7.78 -4.16 -11.60
C THR A 55 6.27 -3.88 -11.61
N VAL A 56 5.84 -2.73 -12.13
CA VAL A 56 4.42 -2.40 -12.32
C VAL A 56 3.70 -3.46 -13.16
N GLY A 57 4.34 -3.98 -14.20
CA GLY A 57 3.78 -5.02 -15.08
C GLY A 57 3.44 -6.35 -14.40
N MET A 58 3.87 -6.59 -13.16
CA MET A 58 3.58 -7.81 -12.40
C MET A 58 2.07 -8.08 -12.26
N ILE A 59 1.27 -7.04 -12.05
CA ILE A 59 -0.20 -7.17 -11.89
C ILE A 59 -0.91 -7.63 -13.17
N HIS A 60 -0.24 -7.59 -14.32
CA HIS A 60 -0.76 -8.09 -15.61
C HIS A 60 -0.02 -9.33 -16.13
N ASN A 61 0.95 -9.86 -15.37
CA ASN A 61 1.75 -11.00 -15.79
C ASN A 61 1.00 -12.32 -15.51
N PRO A 62 0.57 -13.08 -16.55
CA PRO A 62 -0.23 -14.29 -16.34
C PRO A 62 0.48 -15.38 -15.54
N GLU A 63 1.81 -15.47 -15.64
CA GLU A 63 2.59 -16.44 -14.88
C GLU A 63 2.66 -16.08 -13.40
N ALA A 64 2.91 -14.79 -13.10
CA ALA A 64 2.92 -14.28 -11.73
C ALA A 64 1.55 -14.45 -11.06
N ILE A 65 0.47 -14.08 -11.77
CA ILE A 65 -0.92 -14.25 -11.31
C ILE A 65 -1.20 -15.73 -11.02
N ALA A 66 -0.91 -16.63 -11.96
CA ALA A 66 -1.15 -18.06 -11.76
C ALA A 66 -0.33 -18.66 -10.60
N LEU A 67 0.87 -18.14 -10.33
CA LEU A 67 1.68 -18.55 -9.18
C LEU A 67 1.06 -18.06 -7.86
N ALA A 68 0.62 -16.80 -7.80
CA ALA A 68 -0.02 -16.23 -6.61
C ALA A 68 -1.35 -16.94 -6.30
N GLU A 69 -2.21 -17.17 -7.31
CA GLU A 69 -3.49 -17.86 -7.16
C GLU A 69 -3.32 -19.28 -6.63
N ARG A 70 -2.30 -20.02 -7.12
CA ARG A 70 -1.96 -21.36 -6.59
C ARG A 70 -1.55 -21.35 -5.12
N ALA A 71 -1.11 -20.20 -4.60
CA ALA A 71 -0.77 -20.01 -3.19
C ALA A 71 -1.91 -19.37 -2.37
N GLU A 72 -3.11 -19.22 -2.96
CA GLU A 72 -4.27 -18.53 -2.37
C GLU A 72 -4.00 -17.04 -2.06
N LEU A 73 -3.16 -16.43 -2.89
CA LEU A 73 -2.81 -15.02 -2.85
C LEU A 73 -3.25 -14.35 -4.16
N ASN A 74 -3.24 -13.02 -4.16
CA ASN A 74 -3.53 -12.17 -5.30
C ASN A 74 -2.42 -11.12 -5.45
N ILE A 75 -2.21 -10.61 -6.66
CA ILE A 75 -1.31 -9.49 -6.96
C ILE A 75 -2.18 -8.26 -7.26
N LEU A 76 -2.00 -7.20 -6.48
CA LEU A 76 -2.84 -6.00 -6.48
C LEU A 76 -1.97 -4.75 -6.56
N ASP A 77 -2.51 -3.66 -7.10
CA ASP A 77 -1.93 -2.32 -7.08
C ASP A 77 -2.64 -1.37 -6.10
N VAL A 78 -3.84 -1.76 -5.67
CA VAL A 78 -4.64 -1.11 -4.62
C VAL A 78 -5.16 -2.16 -3.65
N THR A 79 -4.89 -1.94 -2.38
CA THR A 79 -5.28 -2.83 -1.28
C THR A 79 -6.33 -2.18 -0.40
N TRP A 80 -7.27 -2.98 0.11
CA TRP A 80 -8.35 -2.48 0.96
C TRP A 80 -8.01 -2.78 2.42
N GLU A 81 -7.89 -1.74 3.23
CA GLU A 81 -7.54 -1.83 4.64
C GLU A 81 -8.75 -1.48 5.51
N ASP A 82 -9.66 -2.44 5.64
CA ASP A 82 -10.97 -2.23 6.27
C ASP A 82 -10.92 -2.45 7.77
N THR A 83 -11.60 -1.57 8.52
CA THR A 83 -11.94 -1.84 9.91
C THR A 83 -13.39 -2.28 10.08
N ALA A 84 -14.28 -1.90 9.14
CA ALA A 84 -15.70 -2.14 9.27
C ALA A 84 -16.44 -2.21 7.92
N ARG A 85 -16.20 -3.27 7.15
CA ARG A 85 -16.95 -3.51 5.91
C ARG A 85 -18.30 -4.19 6.21
N TYR A 86 -19.33 -3.85 5.45
CA TYR A 86 -20.61 -4.57 5.52
C TYR A 86 -20.43 -6.02 5.03
N TYR A 87 -21.26 -6.93 5.52
CA TYR A 87 -21.18 -8.34 5.14
C TYR A 87 -21.47 -8.51 3.65
N ASN A 88 -20.62 -9.29 2.99
CA ASN A 88 -20.69 -9.56 1.55
C ASN A 88 -20.74 -8.30 0.66
N SER A 89 -20.23 -7.16 1.16
CA SER A 89 -20.11 -5.91 0.41
C SER A 89 -18.65 -5.62 0.10
N ALA A 90 -18.40 -4.68 -0.81
CA ALA A 90 -17.09 -4.06 -1.04
C ALA A 90 -16.92 -2.75 -0.25
N VAL A 91 -17.97 -2.26 0.42
CA VAL A 91 -17.99 -0.98 1.11
C VAL A 91 -18.41 -1.10 2.57
N GLY A 92 -18.12 -0.07 3.34
CA GLY A 92 -18.50 0.05 4.73
C GLY A 92 -17.95 1.33 5.35
N PRO A 93 -18.27 1.60 6.61
CA PRO A 93 -17.59 2.63 7.36
C PRO A 93 -16.09 2.33 7.53
N ASN A 94 -15.31 3.40 7.68
CA ASN A 94 -13.90 3.38 8.07
C ASN A 94 -13.03 2.40 7.28
N ILE A 95 -13.23 2.41 5.96
CA ILE A 95 -12.40 1.71 4.98
C ILE A 95 -11.40 2.67 4.33
N SER A 96 -10.24 2.14 3.97
CA SER A 96 -9.18 2.89 3.30
C SER A 96 -8.62 2.12 2.11
N ASP A 97 -8.37 2.82 1.02
CA ASP A 97 -7.47 2.35 -0.03
C ASP A 97 -6.03 2.60 0.41
N LEU A 98 -5.19 1.59 0.23
CA LEU A 98 -3.76 1.66 0.49
C LEU A 98 -2.99 1.27 -0.76
N THR A 99 -2.03 2.10 -1.12
CA THR A 99 -1.12 1.90 -2.25
C THR A 99 0.32 2.18 -1.85
N ILE A 100 1.28 1.61 -2.58
CA ILE A 100 2.70 1.95 -2.47
C ILE A 100 3.08 2.68 -3.75
N GLN A 101 3.62 3.89 -3.65
CA GLN A 101 3.84 4.74 -4.81
C GLN A 101 5.32 5.13 -4.96
N VAL A 102 5.82 5.01 -6.19
CA VAL A 102 7.16 5.46 -6.59
C VAL A 102 7.00 6.59 -7.60
N GLN A 103 7.69 7.70 -7.34
CA GLN A 103 7.78 8.82 -8.27
C GLN A 103 9.10 8.75 -9.04
N HIS A 104 9.04 8.97 -10.34
CA HIS A 104 10.20 8.93 -11.22
C HIS A 104 10.15 10.08 -12.23
N ARG A 105 11.29 10.71 -12.47
CA ARG A 105 11.45 11.74 -13.52
C ARG A 105 11.76 11.02 -14.84
N ASP A 106 10.87 11.13 -15.81
CA ASP A 106 11.05 10.52 -17.12
C ASP A 106 12.25 11.18 -17.84
N PRO A 107 13.33 10.45 -18.14
CA PRO A 107 14.55 11.03 -18.71
C PRO A 107 14.37 11.55 -20.14
N THR A 108 13.32 11.13 -20.84
CA THR A 108 13.05 11.56 -22.22
C THR A 108 12.21 12.85 -22.26
N THR A 109 11.29 13.01 -21.31
CA THR A 109 10.32 14.12 -21.31
C THR A 109 10.53 15.11 -20.18
N ASP A 110 11.40 14.80 -19.22
CA ASP A 110 11.60 15.52 -17.95
C ASP A 110 10.34 15.62 -17.07
N ALA A 111 9.28 14.90 -17.44
CA ALA A 111 8.02 14.88 -16.71
C ALA A 111 8.11 13.93 -15.51
N LEU A 112 7.55 14.35 -14.37
CA LEU A 112 7.40 13.47 -13.21
C LEU A 112 6.23 12.51 -13.43
N ARG A 113 6.49 11.21 -13.25
CA ARG A 113 5.50 10.14 -13.33
C ARG A 113 5.36 9.46 -11.97
N LEU A 114 4.16 8.94 -11.72
CA LEU A 114 3.81 8.23 -10.50
C LEU A 114 3.38 6.81 -10.85
N HIS A 115 3.83 5.84 -10.07
CA HIS A 115 3.60 4.43 -10.34
C HIS A 115 3.12 3.72 -9.07
N LEU A 116 2.02 2.97 -9.19
CA LEU A 116 1.52 2.08 -8.15
C LEU A 116 2.33 0.77 -8.17
N MET A 117 2.91 0.44 -7.02
CA MET A 117 3.73 -0.75 -6.87
C MET A 117 2.88 -1.98 -6.53
N PRO A 118 3.23 -3.16 -7.08
CA PRO A 118 2.51 -4.39 -6.80
C PRO A 118 2.60 -4.82 -5.33
N VAL A 119 1.50 -5.40 -4.85
CA VAL A 119 1.36 -5.98 -3.52
C VAL A 119 0.78 -7.38 -3.65
N ILE A 120 1.39 -8.34 -2.96
CA ILE A 120 0.90 -9.72 -2.86
C ILE A 120 0.31 -9.97 -1.48
N ARG A 121 -0.95 -10.40 -1.43
CA ARG A 121 -1.71 -10.66 -0.21
C ARG A 121 -2.92 -11.56 -0.48
N HIS A 122 -3.71 -11.87 0.55
CA HIS A 122 -5.04 -12.44 0.35
C HIS A 122 -5.96 -11.47 -0.42
N PRO A 123 -6.94 -11.96 -1.21
CA PRO A 123 -7.81 -11.11 -2.03
C PRO A 123 -8.56 -10.05 -1.21
N ASN A 124 -8.66 -8.81 -1.70
CA ASN A 124 -9.31 -7.70 -0.96
C ASN A 124 -10.74 -8.01 -0.49
N PHE A 125 -11.55 -8.68 -1.31
CA PHE A 125 -12.96 -8.94 -0.95
C PHE A 125 -13.07 -9.95 0.20
N SER A 126 -12.29 -11.03 0.14
CA SER A 126 -12.26 -12.10 1.14
C SER A 126 -11.02 -11.99 2.02
N ASP A 127 -10.64 -10.76 2.38
CA ASP A 127 -9.40 -10.50 3.12
C ASP A 127 -9.34 -11.36 4.38
N ARG A 128 -8.14 -11.85 4.70
CA ARG A 128 -7.90 -12.68 5.88
C ARG A 128 -7.21 -11.84 6.93
N THR A 129 -7.86 -11.76 8.09
CA THR A 129 -7.42 -10.95 9.22
C THR A 129 -7.22 -11.82 10.45
N ALA A 130 -6.34 -11.36 11.34
CA ALA A 130 -6.01 -11.98 12.62
C ALA A 130 -6.36 -11.03 13.77
N ASP A 131 -6.75 -11.58 14.91
CA ASP A 131 -6.92 -10.81 16.14
C ASP A 131 -5.74 -11.09 17.06
N ILE A 132 -4.95 -10.07 17.31
CA ILE A 132 -3.72 -10.20 18.09
C ILE A 132 -3.75 -9.19 19.24
N PRO A 133 -3.42 -9.59 20.49
CA PRO A 133 -3.38 -8.67 21.61
C PRO A 133 -2.46 -7.47 21.37
N LEU A 134 -2.88 -6.25 21.77
CA LEU A 134 -2.09 -5.02 21.60
C LEU A 134 -0.68 -5.13 22.18
N ASP A 135 -0.56 -5.86 23.29
CA ASP A 135 0.68 -6.02 24.05
C ASP A 135 1.72 -6.90 23.36
N ARG A 136 1.36 -7.57 22.25
CA ARG A 136 2.29 -8.33 21.41
C ARG A 136 2.95 -7.49 20.31
N PHE A 137 2.44 -6.28 20.06
CA PHE A 137 3.06 -5.34 19.12
C PHE A 137 3.99 -4.39 19.83
N PHE A 138 5.15 -4.18 19.21
CA PHE A 138 6.17 -3.30 19.75
C PHE A 138 6.62 -2.30 18.69
N LEU A 139 6.77 -1.06 19.12
CA LEU A 139 7.15 0.07 18.30
C LEU A 139 8.46 0.64 18.81
N LEU A 140 9.27 1.18 17.91
CA LEU A 140 10.45 1.97 18.26
C LEU A 140 10.06 3.45 18.26
N VAL A 141 10.44 4.15 19.33
CA VAL A 141 10.13 5.57 19.56
C VAL A 141 11.38 6.30 20.03
N GLY A 142 11.39 7.63 19.91
CA GLY A 142 12.53 8.51 20.17
C GLY A 142 12.90 9.36 18.95
N ASN A 143 12.62 8.84 17.74
CA ASN A 143 12.90 9.52 16.47
C ASN A 143 12.15 10.85 16.33
N GLU A 144 10.98 10.99 16.97
CA GLU A 144 10.16 12.20 16.98
C GLU A 144 10.83 13.40 17.68
N GLN A 145 11.78 13.16 18.59
CA GLN A 145 12.59 14.19 19.28
C GLN A 145 14.09 14.09 18.95
N GLY A 146 14.49 13.15 18.07
CA GLY A 146 15.89 12.86 17.78
C GLY A 146 16.66 12.17 18.91
N ASP A 147 15.95 11.51 19.83
CA ASP A 147 16.49 10.74 20.94
C ASP A 147 16.86 9.30 20.52
N ASP A 148 17.60 8.60 21.38
CA ASP A 148 17.91 7.17 21.21
C ASP A 148 16.62 6.33 21.15
N LEU A 149 16.58 5.37 20.21
CA LEU A 149 15.41 4.52 20.02
C LEU A 149 15.19 3.59 21.21
N ARG A 150 13.95 3.57 21.70
CA ARG A 150 13.49 2.63 22.71
C ARG A 150 12.25 1.88 22.24
N ARG A 151 12.08 0.66 22.74
CA ARG A 151 10.95 -0.21 22.42
C ARG A 151 9.81 0.01 23.41
N VAL A 152 8.60 0.23 22.92
CA VAL A 152 7.35 0.33 23.69
C VAL A 152 6.28 -0.56 23.10
N SER A 153 5.30 -1.01 23.89
CA SER A 153 4.16 -1.75 23.33
C SER A 153 3.19 -0.81 22.61
N LEU A 154 2.41 -1.35 21.67
CA LEU A 154 1.35 -0.57 21.01
C LEU A 154 0.33 -0.03 22.01
N ARG A 155 0.03 -0.79 23.07
CA ARG A 155 -0.81 -0.33 24.18
C ARG A 155 -0.21 0.89 24.88
N GLU A 156 1.07 0.85 25.23
CA GLU A 156 1.75 1.98 25.87
C GLU A 156 1.76 3.21 24.97
N PHE A 157 2.05 3.01 23.69
CA PHE A 157 2.07 4.07 22.68
C PHE A 157 0.71 4.78 22.60
N LEU A 158 -0.36 4.03 22.34
CA LEU A 158 -1.71 4.59 22.20
C LEU A 158 -2.24 5.21 23.48
N GLY A 159 -1.89 4.64 24.65
CA GLY A 159 -2.27 5.17 25.95
C GLY A 159 -1.58 6.50 26.32
N ASN A 160 -0.45 6.82 25.67
CA ASN A 160 0.38 7.97 26.00
C ASN A 160 0.85 8.77 24.76
N MET A 161 0.09 8.73 23.66
CA MET A 161 0.56 9.19 22.33
C MET A 161 1.15 10.60 22.34
N ARG A 162 0.68 11.52 23.20
CA ARG A 162 1.25 12.87 23.35
C ARG A 162 2.76 12.88 23.59
N GLN A 163 3.30 11.87 24.26
CA GLN A 163 4.73 11.76 24.56
C GLN A 163 5.56 11.36 23.33
N TYR A 164 4.91 10.86 22.29
CA TYR A 164 5.50 10.33 21.06
C TYR A 164 5.20 11.21 19.85
N LEU A 165 4.86 12.47 20.10
CA LEU A 165 4.71 13.52 19.09
C LEU A 165 5.93 14.44 19.12
N SER A 166 6.37 14.92 17.96
CA SER A 166 7.37 16.00 17.89
C SER A 166 6.84 17.28 18.52
N GLU A 167 5.53 17.54 18.38
CA GLU A 167 4.84 18.66 19.01
C GLU A 167 3.67 18.18 19.89
N PRO A 168 3.89 17.82 21.16
CA PRO A 168 2.85 17.27 22.05
C PRO A 168 1.61 18.17 22.22
N ASP A 169 1.81 19.50 22.16
CA ASP A 169 0.76 20.51 22.28
C ASP A 169 -0.07 20.68 20.99
N SER A 170 0.38 20.10 19.87
CA SER A 170 -0.38 20.08 18.61
C SER A 170 -1.63 19.19 18.70
N TRP A 171 -1.67 18.21 19.61
CA TRP A 171 -2.90 17.46 19.85
C TRP A 171 -3.87 18.33 20.66
N GLY A 172 -4.85 18.92 19.98
CA GLY A 172 -5.89 19.73 20.60
C GLY A 172 -6.74 18.96 21.62
N GLY A 173 -7.56 19.67 22.37
CA GLY A 173 -8.50 19.07 23.33
C GLY A 173 -7.83 18.57 24.63
N ARG A 174 -8.53 17.71 25.36
CA ARG A 174 -8.10 17.22 26.69
C ARG A 174 -7.76 15.73 26.71
N GLU A 175 -8.02 15.02 25.62
CA GLU A 175 -7.73 13.60 25.52
C GLU A 175 -6.24 13.32 25.60
N ARG A 176 -5.89 12.20 26.22
CA ARG A 176 -4.49 11.78 26.44
C ARG A 176 -4.21 10.37 25.93
N SER A 177 -5.25 9.64 25.56
CA SER A 177 -5.20 8.24 25.16
C SER A 177 -6.06 8.04 23.92
N LEU A 178 -5.58 7.20 23.01
CA LEU A 178 -6.35 6.66 21.89
C LEU A 178 -6.83 5.23 22.15
N LEU A 179 -6.80 4.75 23.39
CA LEU A 179 -7.40 3.48 23.79
C LEU A 179 -8.84 3.68 24.25
N ALA A 180 -9.71 2.76 23.84
CA ALA A 180 -11.05 2.54 24.37
C ALA A 180 -11.10 1.23 25.20
N ASP A 181 -12.13 1.08 26.05
CA ASP A 181 -12.28 -0.10 26.92
C ASP A 181 -12.31 -1.44 26.15
N ARG A 182 -12.74 -1.40 24.88
CA ARG A 182 -12.78 -2.58 24.00
C ARG A 182 -11.40 -3.03 23.47
N ASP A 183 -10.39 -2.16 23.52
CA ASP A 183 -9.11 -2.34 22.82
C ASP A 183 -8.23 -3.37 23.56
N THR A 184 -8.61 -4.64 23.40
CA THR A 184 -7.90 -5.84 23.86
C THR A 184 -7.00 -6.41 22.76
N HIS A 185 -7.51 -6.42 21.52
CA HIS A 185 -6.86 -6.92 20.31
C HIS A 185 -6.85 -5.85 19.21
N VAL A 186 -5.93 -6.01 18.27
CA VAL A 186 -5.92 -5.29 16.99
C VAL A 186 -6.29 -6.24 15.86
N LEU A 187 -6.91 -5.69 14.82
CA LEU A 187 -7.22 -6.38 13.59
C LEU A 187 -6.00 -6.36 12.67
N VAL A 188 -5.44 -7.51 12.34
CA VAL A 188 -4.14 -7.61 11.67
C VAL A 188 -4.27 -8.26 10.30
N SER A 189 -3.60 -7.70 9.29
CA SER A 189 -3.38 -8.34 8.00
C SER A 189 -1.92 -8.23 7.59
N ALA A 190 -1.45 -9.13 6.73
CA ALA A 190 -0.08 -9.10 6.23
C ALA A 190 -0.03 -9.11 4.69
N GLN A 191 0.95 -8.41 4.14
CA GLN A 191 1.15 -8.29 2.70
C GLN A 191 2.63 -8.13 2.35
N ALA A 192 2.99 -8.45 1.11
CA ALA A 192 4.32 -8.25 0.55
C ALA A 192 4.29 -7.20 -0.56
N CYS A 193 5.08 -6.13 -0.45
CA CYS A 193 5.14 -5.02 -1.39
C CYS A 193 6.41 -5.10 -2.24
N PHE A 194 6.31 -4.88 -3.55
CA PHE A 194 7.44 -4.97 -4.48
C PHE A 194 7.99 -3.58 -4.83
N LEU A 195 9.27 -3.36 -4.59
CA LEU A 195 9.98 -2.13 -4.92
C LEU A 195 10.88 -2.33 -6.14
N PRO A 196 10.91 -1.36 -7.06
CA PRO A 196 11.79 -1.38 -8.22
C PRO A 196 13.17 -0.92 -7.74
N VAL A 197 14.04 -1.84 -7.33
CA VAL A 197 15.39 -1.52 -6.82
C VAL A 197 16.43 -2.07 -7.80
N PRO A 198 17.09 -1.20 -8.60
CA PRO A 198 18.24 -1.59 -9.39
C PRO A 198 19.34 -2.18 -8.52
N GLN A 199 20.21 -3.02 -9.10
CA GLN A 199 21.36 -3.53 -8.38
C GLN A 199 22.32 -2.36 -8.02
N GLY A 200 22.71 -2.25 -6.75
CA GLY A 200 23.48 -1.12 -6.24
C GLY A 200 22.68 0.18 -6.10
N GLY A 201 21.36 0.16 -6.30
CA GLY A 201 20.48 1.32 -6.26
C GLY A 201 19.63 1.41 -5.00
N ILE A 202 18.93 2.53 -4.87
CA ILE A 202 17.94 2.79 -3.81
C ILE A 202 16.64 3.24 -4.50
N ALA A 203 15.50 2.69 -4.06
CA ALA A 203 14.19 3.15 -4.48
C ALA A 203 13.59 4.09 -3.42
N LYS A 204 13.22 5.31 -3.82
CA LYS A 204 12.44 6.23 -2.97
C LYS A 204 10.96 5.98 -3.18
N PHE A 205 10.20 5.80 -2.11
CA PHE A 205 8.78 5.47 -2.20
C PHE A 205 7.99 6.01 -0.99
N ASN A 206 6.66 6.00 -1.09
CA ASN A 206 5.76 6.27 0.03
C ASN A 206 4.57 5.31 0.02
N PRO A 207 4.14 4.79 1.18
CA PRO A 207 2.76 4.37 1.36
C PRO A 207 1.82 5.56 1.17
N VAL A 208 0.69 5.34 0.51
CA VAL A 208 -0.34 6.36 0.26
C VAL A 208 -1.68 5.79 0.65
N LEU A 209 -2.37 6.49 1.55
CA LEU A 209 -3.66 6.06 2.10
C LEU A 209 -4.76 7.05 1.70
N PHE A 210 -5.86 6.54 1.15
CA PHE A 210 -7.09 7.29 0.96
C PHE A 210 -8.19 6.71 1.85
N ASN A 211 -8.77 7.51 2.74
CA ASN A 211 -9.85 7.05 3.61
C ASN A 211 -11.19 7.64 3.19
N TYR A 212 -12.19 6.80 2.95
CA TYR A 212 -13.47 7.20 2.34
C TYR A 212 -14.33 8.14 3.22
N GLN A 213 -14.01 8.25 4.51
CA GLN A 213 -14.71 9.14 5.44
C GLN A 213 -13.94 10.44 5.70
N SER A 214 -12.62 10.41 5.61
CA SER A 214 -11.76 11.52 6.02
C SER A 214 -11.87 12.73 5.09
N SER A 215 -11.78 13.92 5.68
CA SER A 215 -11.67 15.20 4.98
C SER A 215 -10.88 16.22 5.79
N ALA A 216 -10.49 17.33 5.15
CA ALA A 216 -9.80 18.44 5.81
C ALA A 216 -10.50 18.89 7.09
N GLY A 217 -9.74 18.90 8.21
CA GLY A 217 -10.24 19.25 9.54
C GLY A 217 -11.18 18.24 10.20
N ASN A 218 -11.47 17.11 9.55
CA ASN A 218 -12.37 16.06 10.04
C ASN A 218 -11.84 14.66 9.68
N PRO A 219 -10.66 14.28 10.17
CA PRO A 219 -10.07 12.97 9.90
C PRO A 219 -10.91 11.86 10.55
N ALA A 220 -11.17 10.78 9.81
CA ALA A 220 -11.81 9.57 10.35
C ALA A 220 -10.78 8.51 10.79
N VAL A 221 -9.50 8.73 10.49
CA VAL A 221 -8.42 7.82 10.86
C VAL A 221 -7.12 8.60 11.10
N LEU A 222 -6.36 8.15 12.08
CA LEU A 222 -4.96 8.49 12.30
C LEU A 222 -4.11 7.28 11.91
N THR A 223 -2.99 7.53 11.24
CA THR A 223 -2.01 6.51 10.89
C THR A 223 -0.78 6.61 11.77
N ILE A 224 -0.25 5.46 12.15
CA ILE A 224 1.09 5.31 12.75
C ILE A 224 1.89 4.43 11.79
N LEU A 225 2.89 5.03 11.15
CA LEU A 225 3.87 4.34 10.34
C LEU A 225 5.01 3.90 11.25
N ALA A 226 5.24 2.60 11.41
CA ALA A 226 6.31 2.07 12.25
C ALA A 226 7.34 1.31 11.41
N THR A 227 8.61 1.70 11.55
CA THR A 227 9.75 1.11 10.86
C THR A 227 10.82 0.69 11.87
N ARG A 228 11.92 0.10 11.39
CA ARG A 228 13.10 -0.15 12.23
C ARG A 228 13.79 1.12 12.74
N GLU A 229 13.47 2.29 12.18
CA GLU A 229 14.09 3.58 12.53
C GLU A 229 13.22 4.42 13.46
N GLY A 230 11.98 3.98 13.73
CA GLY A 230 11.07 4.69 14.63
C GLY A 230 9.62 4.67 14.17
N THR A 231 8.85 5.64 14.65
CA THR A 231 7.42 5.80 14.33
C THR A 231 7.06 7.17 13.79
N SER A 232 5.97 7.27 13.04
CA SER A 232 5.50 8.55 12.51
C SER A 232 3.98 8.60 12.56
N VAL A 233 3.46 9.66 13.17
CA VAL A 233 2.03 9.82 13.44
C VAL A 233 1.44 10.86 12.50
N THR A 234 0.37 10.53 11.79
CA THR A 234 -0.25 11.46 10.84
C THR A 234 -1.77 11.28 10.81
N ILE A 235 -2.52 12.37 10.84
CA ILE A 235 -3.97 12.32 10.55
C ILE A 235 -4.21 12.24 9.04
N ILE A 236 -5.30 11.59 8.63
CA ILE A 236 -5.65 11.48 7.21
C ILE A 236 -6.74 12.50 6.87
N ASP A 237 -6.48 13.36 5.89
CA ASP A 237 -7.44 14.34 5.38
C ASP A 237 -7.65 14.27 3.86
N ASN A 238 -6.94 13.36 3.18
CA ASN A 238 -6.97 13.12 1.73
C ASN A 238 -6.53 14.31 0.86
N GLN A 239 -5.91 15.36 1.43
CA GLN A 239 -5.52 16.56 0.69
C GLN A 239 -4.04 16.90 0.79
N ARG A 240 -3.44 16.72 1.97
CA ARG A 240 -2.06 17.14 2.22
C ARG A 240 -1.05 16.26 1.49
N ASP A 241 0.14 16.83 1.31
CA ASP A 241 1.33 16.15 0.83
C ASP A 241 1.16 15.40 -0.50
N ALA A 242 0.58 16.10 -1.48
CA ALA A 242 0.52 15.63 -2.85
C ALA A 242 1.93 15.46 -3.45
N PHE A 243 2.05 14.62 -4.49
CA PHE A 243 3.29 14.51 -5.25
C PHE A 243 3.51 15.76 -6.11
N GLU A 244 4.77 16.07 -6.41
CA GLU A 244 5.11 17.09 -7.42
C GLU A 244 4.56 16.74 -8.81
N ALA A 245 4.35 15.44 -9.09
CA ALA A 245 3.68 14.96 -10.31
C ALA A 245 2.20 15.38 -10.41
N GLY A 246 1.62 15.99 -9.38
CA GLY A 246 0.26 16.51 -9.35
C GLY A 246 -0.71 15.70 -8.49
N ALA A 247 -1.99 15.72 -8.88
CA ALA A 247 -3.09 15.09 -8.15
C ALA A 247 -2.83 13.59 -7.90
N THR A 248 -2.93 13.17 -6.64
CA THR A 248 -2.85 11.77 -6.22
C THR A 248 -4.19 11.32 -5.64
N TRP A 249 -4.42 10.01 -5.61
CA TRP A 249 -5.54 9.38 -4.90
C TRP A 249 -5.04 8.96 -3.51
N GLY A 250 -5.33 9.80 -2.51
CA GLY A 250 -4.90 9.59 -1.14
C GLY A 250 -3.79 10.53 -0.69
N GLN A 251 -3.32 10.30 0.53
CA GLN A 251 -2.33 11.10 1.23
C GLN A 251 -1.05 10.29 1.42
N ARG A 252 0.10 10.88 1.09
CA ARG A 252 1.41 10.28 1.30
C ARG A 252 1.72 10.18 2.79
N LEU A 253 2.28 9.06 3.19
CA LEU A 253 2.80 8.85 4.54
C LEU A 253 4.32 8.97 4.52
N PHE A 254 4.86 9.74 5.46
CA PHE A 254 6.28 10.02 5.59
C PHE A 254 6.81 9.47 6.91
N PHE A 255 8.13 9.27 6.94
CA PHE A 255 8.86 9.10 8.18
C PHE A 255 9.11 10.46 8.84
N ASN A 256 8.94 10.53 10.15
CA ASN A 256 9.24 11.68 11.01
C ASN A 256 10.66 11.53 11.56
N GLN A 257 11.55 12.43 11.18
CA GLN A 257 12.88 12.57 11.74
C GLN A 257 12.94 13.90 12.49
N ASN A 258 12.66 13.88 13.79
CA ASN A 258 12.72 15.06 14.66
C ASN A 258 11.89 16.27 14.17
N GLY A 259 10.63 16.02 13.79
CA GLY A 259 9.72 17.04 13.26
C GLY A 259 9.90 17.35 11.77
N GLU A 260 10.85 16.70 11.09
CA GLU A 260 11.05 16.82 9.64
C GLU A 260 10.59 15.54 8.93
N ARG A 261 9.98 15.68 7.76
CA ARG A 261 9.46 14.55 6.98
C ARG A 261 10.51 14.01 6.01
N ALA A 262 10.53 12.70 5.82
CA ALA A 262 11.33 12.04 4.80
C ALA A 262 10.54 10.90 4.14
N SER A 263 10.64 10.74 2.82
CA SER A 263 10.15 9.52 2.16
C SER A 263 10.91 8.30 2.63
N LEU A 264 10.27 7.14 2.50
CA LEU A 264 10.95 5.87 2.74
C LEU A 264 11.87 5.52 1.57
N THR A 265 12.92 4.76 1.90
CA THR A 265 13.88 4.21 0.95
C THR A 265 13.94 2.71 1.08
N GLY A 266 14.03 2.00 -0.05
CA GLY A 266 14.28 0.56 -0.11
C GLY A 266 15.61 0.29 -0.80
N GLN A 267 16.47 -0.51 -0.16
CA GLN A 267 17.72 -1.02 -0.72
C GLN A 267 17.72 -2.54 -0.69
N ARG A 268 18.36 -3.20 -1.65
CA ARG A 268 18.54 -4.66 -1.60
C ARG A 268 19.34 -5.09 -0.38
N ILE A 269 18.91 -6.19 0.26
CA ILE A 269 19.64 -6.76 1.40
C ILE A 269 21.08 -7.19 1.04
N SER A 270 21.31 -7.60 -0.20
CA SER A 270 22.64 -7.95 -0.72
C SER A 270 23.59 -6.74 -0.76
N ASP A 271 23.10 -5.57 -1.15
CA ASP A 271 23.87 -4.32 -1.20
C ASP A 271 24.10 -3.74 0.20
N PHE A 272 23.11 -3.84 1.08
CA PHE A 272 23.23 -3.41 2.49
C PHE A 272 24.34 -4.18 3.23
N ARG A 273 24.38 -5.51 3.08
CA ARG A 273 25.40 -6.37 3.72
C ARG A 273 26.82 -6.05 3.25
N GLN A 274 27.01 -5.77 1.96
CA GLN A 274 28.31 -5.38 1.42
C GLN A 274 28.80 -4.05 2.00
N THR A 275 27.88 -3.12 2.26
CA THR A 275 28.20 -1.82 2.86
C THR A 275 28.63 -1.96 4.32
N GLU A 276 27.93 -2.80 5.09
CA GLU A 276 28.28 -3.12 6.49
C GLU A 276 29.66 -3.80 6.62
N GLU A 277 29.94 -4.80 5.76
CA GLU A 277 31.23 -5.52 5.77
C GLU A 277 32.43 -4.65 5.37
N GLY A 278 32.20 -3.57 4.62
CA GLY A 278 33.24 -2.60 4.21
C GLY A 278 33.50 -1.47 5.21
N SER A 279 32.68 -1.33 6.27
CA SER A 279 32.76 -0.24 7.23
C SER A 279 33.56 -0.64 8.48
N ASN A 280 34.71 -0.01 8.70
CA ASN A 280 35.53 -0.20 9.93
C ASN A 280 34.88 0.38 11.21
N THR A 281 33.67 0.95 11.10
CA THR A 281 32.86 1.49 12.20
C THR A 281 31.50 0.81 12.28
N ALA A 282 31.36 -0.41 11.74
CA ALA A 282 30.10 -1.14 11.73
C ALA A 282 29.55 -1.33 13.17
N PRO A 283 28.26 -1.04 13.40
CA PRO A 283 27.55 -1.48 14.61
C PRO A 283 27.64 -3.02 14.76
N PRO A 284 27.33 -3.58 15.94
CA PRO A 284 27.27 -5.03 16.11
C PRO A 284 26.35 -5.65 15.05
N LEU A 285 26.75 -6.78 14.47
CA LEU A 285 25.94 -7.54 13.52
C LEU A 285 24.50 -7.68 14.05
N PRO A 286 23.47 -7.37 13.24
CA PRO A 286 22.08 -7.46 13.68
C PRO A 286 21.75 -8.89 14.14
N THR A 287 21.06 -8.99 15.28
CA THR A 287 20.59 -10.27 15.81
C THR A 287 19.60 -10.93 14.85
N ALA A 288 19.28 -12.22 15.03
CA ALA A 288 18.32 -12.91 14.16
C ALA A 288 16.93 -12.22 14.16
N ASP A 289 16.54 -11.63 15.28
CA ASP A 289 15.32 -10.83 15.41
C ASP A 289 15.45 -9.50 14.65
N ASP A 290 16.59 -8.81 14.75
CA ASP A 290 16.84 -7.56 14.01
C ASP A 290 16.85 -7.78 12.49
N GLN A 291 17.38 -8.91 12.03
CA GLN A 291 17.39 -9.29 10.61
C GLN A 291 15.98 -9.57 10.06
N SER A 292 15.05 -10.00 10.91
CA SER A 292 13.65 -10.26 10.53
C SER A 292 12.82 -8.98 10.35
N GLY A 293 13.27 -7.85 10.93
CA GLY A 293 12.58 -6.56 10.88
C GLY A 293 13.11 -5.59 9.83
N LEU A 294 14.23 -5.89 9.15
CA LEU A 294 14.88 -4.95 8.21
C LEU A 294 13.99 -4.55 7.03
N ASN A 295 13.11 -5.45 6.60
CA ASN A 295 12.22 -5.29 5.45
C ASN A 295 10.76 -5.06 5.85
N MET A 296 10.50 -4.79 7.13
CA MET A 296 9.14 -4.71 7.66
C MET A 296 8.77 -3.27 7.99
N VAL A 297 7.56 -2.89 7.57
CA VAL A 297 6.88 -1.67 8.04
C VAL A 297 5.50 -2.09 8.53
N MET A 298 5.08 -1.54 9.67
CA MET A 298 3.70 -1.67 10.12
C MET A 298 2.97 -0.36 9.86
N LEU A 299 1.83 -0.43 9.19
CA LEU A 299 0.91 0.69 9.07
C LEU A 299 -0.28 0.44 10.00
N ILE A 300 -0.41 1.27 11.02
CA ILE A 300 -1.44 1.13 12.04
C ILE A 300 -2.49 2.22 11.82
N GLN A 301 -3.74 1.84 11.63
CA GLN A 301 -4.87 2.74 11.48
C GLN A 301 -5.68 2.76 12.78
N VAL A 302 -5.77 3.95 13.39
CA VAL A 302 -6.55 4.22 14.59
C VAL A 302 -7.81 5.00 14.19
N PRO A 303 -9.00 4.39 14.24
CA PRO A 303 -10.23 5.07 13.87
C PRO A 303 -10.55 6.23 14.81
N LEU A 304 -10.86 7.39 14.23
CA LEU A 304 -11.18 8.63 14.92
C LEU A 304 -12.65 8.99 14.76
N ARG A 305 -13.20 9.73 15.73
CA ARG A 305 -14.57 10.23 15.66
C ARG A 305 -14.68 11.25 14.53
N HIS A 306 -15.33 10.81 13.46
CA HIS A 306 -15.70 11.66 12.34
C HIS A 306 -17.02 12.39 12.65
N ARG A 307 -17.05 13.71 12.42
CA ARG A 307 -18.26 14.54 12.56
C ARG A 307 -19.06 14.48 11.26
N GLU A 308 -20.34 14.15 11.32
CA GLU A 308 -21.20 14.21 10.13
C GLU A 308 -21.42 15.68 9.71
N PRO A 309 -21.18 16.05 8.44
CA PRO A 309 -21.47 17.39 7.95
C PRO A 309 -22.98 17.68 7.91
N GLU A 310 -23.39 18.93 8.18
CA GLU A 310 -24.78 19.36 8.02
C GLU A 310 -25.16 19.45 6.51
N TYR A 311 -26.19 18.71 6.10
CA TYR A 311 -26.61 18.56 4.70
C TYR A 311 -27.32 19.80 4.12
N ARG A 312 -26.95 20.20 2.90
CA ARG A 312 -27.81 20.97 1.96
C ARG A 312 -27.92 20.24 0.62
N GLN A 313 -29.14 19.91 0.23
CA GLN A 313 -29.46 19.15 -0.99
C GLN A 313 -29.24 19.93 -2.29
N GLY A 314 -28.65 19.28 -3.28
CA GLY A 314 -28.63 19.67 -4.69
C GLY A 314 -28.45 18.42 -5.57
N ALA A 315 -29.23 18.32 -6.65
CA ALA A 315 -29.30 17.15 -7.55
C ALA A 315 -28.59 17.41 -8.89
N ILE A 316 -28.17 16.36 -9.63
CA ILE A 316 -28.24 16.19 -11.11
C ILE A 316 -27.66 14.82 -11.60
N LEU A 317 -28.05 14.45 -12.83
CA LEU A 317 -28.13 13.15 -13.56
C LEU A 317 -26.88 12.74 -14.37
N GLY A 318 -26.77 11.44 -14.73
CA GLY A 318 -25.61 10.81 -15.44
C GLY A 318 -25.81 10.31 -16.89
N ALA A 319 -24.80 9.59 -17.44
CA ALA A 319 -24.84 8.78 -18.69
C ALA A 319 -23.61 7.81 -18.85
N ASP A 320 -23.81 6.66 -19.53
CA ASP A 320 -22.90 5.51 -19.74
C ASP A 320 -22.25 5.40 -21.15
N VAL A 321 -21.05 4.77 -21.29
CA VAL A 321 -20.52 4.15 -22.55
C VAL A 321 -19.52 2.98 -22.28
N MET A 322 -19.49 1.94 -23.14
CA MET A 322 -18.71 0.68 -23.04
C MET A 322 -17.37 0.63 -23.85
N MET A 323 -16.46 -0.32 -23.52
CA MET A 323 -15.12 -0.55 -24.12
C MET A 323 -14.85 -2.01 -24.59
N ALA A 324 -13.80 -2.21 -25.41
CA ALA A 324 -13.36 -3.47 -26.07
C ALA A 324 -11.89 -3.87 -25.73
N PRO A 325 -11.41 -5.13 -25.96
CA PRO A 325 -10.14 -5.63 -25.40
C PRO A 325 -8.95 -5.74 -26.40
N ALA A 326 -7.72 -5.91 -25.87
CA ALA A 326 -6.46 -6.17 -26.59
C ALA A 326 -5.63 -7.32 -25.95
N ALA A 327 -4.66 -7.87 -26.72
CA ALA A 327 -3.99 -9.17 -26.54
C ALA A 327 -2.50 -9.09 -26.07
N PRO A 328 -1.85 -10.21 -25.63
CA PRO A 328 -0.55 -10.19 -24.97
C PRO A 328 0.64 -10.66 -25.85
N MET A 329 1.87 -10.40 -25.37
CA MET A 329 3.12 -11.06 -25.80
C MET A 329 4.11 -11.16 -24.62
N GLY A 330 4.88 -12.25 -24.55
CA GLY A 330 5.78 -12.56 -23.43
C GLY A 330 7.25 -12.82 -23.80
N ALA A 331 8.04 -13.20 -22.81
CA ALA A 331 9.16 -14.16 -22.83
C ALA A 331 9.66 -14.34 -21.37
N ALA A 332 9.94 -15.59 -20.96
CA ALA A 332 10.34 -15.90 -19.59
C ALA A 332 11.79 -15.46 -19.30
N SER A 333 11.98 -14.74 -18.19
CA SER A 333 13.28 -14.42 -17.60
C SER A 333 13.36 -15.01 -16.18
N ARG A 334 14.56 -15.07 -15.58
CA ARG A 334 14.76 -15.65 -14.24
C ARG A 334 14.50 -14.59 -13.15
N SER A 335 13.77 -14.94 -12.09
CA SER A 335 13.49 -14.07 -10.93
C SER A 335 14.77 -13.59 -10.23
N ASP A 336 14.73 -12.36 -9.71
CA ASP A 336 15.79 -11.71 -8.91
C ASP A 336 15.28 -11.11 -7.59
N VAL A 337 14.13 -11.58 -7.12
CA VAL A 337 13.45 -11.07 -5.93
C VAL A 337 14.26 -11.37 -4.67
N GLU A 338 14.45 -10.36 -3.82
CA GLU A 338 15.04 -10.49 -2.48
C GLU A 338 14.41 -9.50 -1.50
N GLU A 339 14.77 -9.56 -0.21
CA GLU A 339 14.29 -8.61 0.79
C GLU A 339 14.85 -7.20 0.54
N ALA A 340 14.00 -6.18 0.71
CA ALA A 340 14.42 -4.79 0.69
C ALA A 340 14.60 -4.27 2.12
N VAL A 341 15.79 -3.79 2.47
CA VAL A 341 16.05 -3.06 3.72
C VAL A 341 15.42 -1.68 3.62
N ILE A 342 14.55 -1.35 4.57
CA ILE A 342 13.79 -0.09 4.58
C ILE A 342 14.48 0.92 5.47
N GLY A 343 14.60 2.17 5.00
CA GLY A 343 15.05 3.33 5.76
C GLY A 343 14.30 4.59 5.35
N HIS A 344 14.85 5.76 5.67
CA HIS A 344 14.35 7.05 5.19
C HIS A 344 15.38 7.77 4.30
N GLY A 345 14.87 8.64 3.42
CA GLY A 345 15.67 9.46 2.51
C GLY A 345 16.04 10.82 3.10
N GLU A 346 16.35 11.77 2.21
CA GLU A 346 16.63 13.16 2.60
C GLU A 346 15.39 13.85 3.21
N LEU A 347 15.64 14.85 4.05
CA LEU A 347 14.58 15.65 4.69
C LEU A 347 13.89 16.55 3.66
N GLU A 348 12.56 16.54 3.66
CA GLU A 348 11.69 17.21 2.67
C GLU A 348 10.87 18.36 3.30
N GLY A 349 11.28 18.82 4.48
CA GLY A 349 10.66 19.91 5.23
C GLY A 349 9.83 19.45 6.44
N PRO A 350 9.01 20.34 7.03
CA PRO A 350 8.29 20.05 8.26
C PRO A 350 7.32 18.88 8.14
N PHE A 351 7.23 18.07 9.20
CA PHE A 351 6.29 16.97 9.35
C PHE A 351 5.02 17.44 10.05
N THR A 352 3.85 17.11 9.49
CA THR A 352 2.55 17.47 10.07
C THR A 352 1.92 16.27 10.75
N GLU A 353 1.82 16.32 12.08
CA GLU A 353 1.26 15.22 12.89
C GLU A 353 -0.27 15.28 12.97
N VAL A 354 -0.80 15.90 14.04
CA VAL A 354 -2.24 15.99 14.35
C VAL A 354 -2.83 17.38 14.10
N ASP A 355 -2.02 18.32 13.61
CA ASP A 355 -2.45 19.58 12.99
C ASP A 355 -3.37 20.45 13.87
N GLY A 356 -3.11 20.50 15.18
CA GLY A 356 -3.93 21.28 16.12
C GLY A 356 -5.29 20.67 16.45
N LEU A 357 -5.64 19.51 15.87
CA LEU A 357 -7.00 18.98 15.94
C LEU A 357 -7.27 18.27 17.27
N PRO A 358 -8.47 18.46 17.87
CA PRO A 358 -8.91 17.74 19.05
C PRO A 358 -9.44 16.35 18.67
N ILE A 359 -8.55 15.47 18.20
CA ILE A 359 -8.93 14.12 17.77
C ILE A 359 -9.34 13.25 18.96
N GLU A 360 -10.31 12.37 18.73
CA GLU A 360 -10.85 11.41 19.70
C GLU A 360 -10.99 10.04 19.05
N ARG A 361 -10.66 8.97 19.78
CA ARG A 361 -10.82 7.57 19.35
C ARG A 361 -12.30 7.23 19.12
N ASP A 362 -12.63 6.57 18.01
CA ASP A 362 -13.98 6.05 17.72
C ASP A 362 -14.13 4.57 18.08
N PRO A 363 -14.66 4.22 19.26
CA PRO A 363 -14.69 2.83 19.73
C PRO A 363 -15.57 1.91 18.89
N ARG A 364 -16.37 2.42 17.95
CA ARG A 364 -17.17 1.55 17.07
C ARG A 364 -16.29 0.64 16.21
N TYR A 365 -15.10 1.10 15.85
CA TYR A 365 -14.22 0.39 14.92
C TYR A 365 -12.96 -0.11 15.63
N PRO A 366 -12.43 -1.29 15.27
CA PRO A 366 -11.16 -1.78 15.82
C PRO A 366 -9.97 -0.97 15.31
N ILE A 367 -8.85 -1.01 16.04
CA ILE A 367 -7.56 -0.54 15.51
C ILE A 367 -7.02 -1.62 14.55
N ARG A 368 -6.57 -1.20 13.36
CA ARG A 368 -6.04 -2.09 12.33
C ARG A 368 -4.53 -1.97 12.21
N VAL A 369 -3.83 -3.10 12.06
CA VAL A 369 -2.39 -3.18 11.79
C VAL A 369 -2.16 -3.93 10.48
N THR A 370 -1.55 -3.25 9.52
CA THR A 370 -1.13 -3.85 8.25
C THR A 370 0.37 -4.07 8.29
N VAL A 371 0.80 -5.34 8.36
CA VAL A 371 2.22 -5.71 8.31
C VAL A 371 2.66 -5.81 6.85
N GLN A 372 3.62 -4.98 6.45
CA GLN A 372 4.13 -4.90 5.08
C GLN A 372 5.56 -5.40 5.03
N PHE A 373 5.79 -6.44 4.25
CA PHE A 373 7.13 -6.96 3.95
C PHE A 373 7.58 -6.45 2.58
N TYR A 374 8.72 -5.79 2.50
CA TYR A 374 9.19 -5.21 1.25
C TYR A 374 10.18 -6.14 0.53
N LYS A 375 9.92 -6.34 -0.76
CA LYS A 375 10.72 -7.12 -1.69
C LYS A 375 11.35 -6.20 -2.74
N ALA A 376 12.64 -6.34 -2.98
CA ALA A 376 13.34 -5.66 -4.07
C ALA A 376 13.34 -6.55 -5.33
N THR A 377 13.11 -5.95 -6.50
CA THR A 377 13.31 -6.60 -7.81
C THR A 377 13.80 -5.60 -8.85
N SER A 378 14.57 -6.08 -9.82
CA SER A 378 15.02 -5.28 -10.99
C SER A 378 14.31 -5.70 -12.28
N ASN A 379 13.56 -6.79 -12.25
CA ASN A 379 12.96 -7.36 -13.46
C ASN A 379 11.47 -7.69 -13.35
N GLY A 380 10.86 -7.52 -12.17
CA GLY A 380 9.43 -7.76 -11.97
C GLY A 380 9.02 -9.21 -12.22
N VAL A 381 9.95 -10.17 -12.12
CA VAL A 381 9.65 -11.59 -12.30
C VAL A 381 9.71 -12.30 -10.97
N VAL A 382 8.65 -13.02 -10.64
CA VAL A 382 8.54 -13.87 -9.45
C VAL A 382 8.62 -15.34 -9.85
N SER A 383 9.31 -16.14 -9.04
CA SER A 383 9.34 -17.60 -9.16
C SER A 383 8.35 -18.26 -8.19
N ALA A 384 8.09 -19.56 -8.38
CA ALA A 384 7.30 -20.34 -7.43
C ALA A 384 7.88 -20.36 -6.01
N THR A 385 9.22 -20.35 -5.90
CA THR A 385 9.92 -20.28 -4.62
C THR A 385 9.66 -18.95 -3.92
N ASP A 386 9.74 -17.83 -4.65
CA ASP A 386 9.52 -16.50 -4.08
C ASP A 386 8.09 -16.38 -3.53
N ILE A 387 7.10 -16.84 -4.29
CA ILE A 387 5.69 -16.84 -3.86
C ILE A 387 5.47 -17.74 -2.64
N GLN A 388 6.09 -18.91 -2.58
CA GLN A 388 6.03 -19.79 -1.41
C GLN A 388 6.66 -19.14 -0.17
N GLN A 389 7.80 -18.47 -0.32
CA GLN A 389 8.44 -17.74 0.77
C GLN A 389 7.58 -16.57 1.26
N ILE A 390 6.98 -15.80 0.35
CA ILE A 390 6.01 -14.74 0.68
C ILE A 390 4.81 -15.34 1.44
N ARG A 391 4.25 -16.44 0.94
CA ARG A 391 3.11 -17.11 1.57
C ARG A 391 3.43 -17.56 3.00
N GLN A 392 4.63 -18.10 3.22
CA GLN A 392 5.09 -18.51 4.55
C GLN A 392 5.32 -17.30 5.47
N GLN A 393 5.92 -16.22 4.96
CA GLN A 393 6.14 -15.01 5.73
C GLN A 393 4.82 -14.35 6.16
N ILE A 394 3.85 -14.27 5.24
CA ILE A 394 2.48 -13.84 5.53
C ILE A 394 1.85 -14.76 6.58
N ALA A 395 1.92 -16.09 6.41
CA ALA A 395 1.32 -17.06 7.32
C ALA A 395 1.78 -16.88 8.78
N ARG A 396 3.08 -16.63 8.99
CA ARG A 396 3.66 -16.46 10.33
C ARG A 396 3.01 -15.34 11.14
N VAL A 397 2.53 -14.28 10.49
CA VAL A 397 1.82 -13.19 11.19
C VAL A 397 0.53 -13.70 11.85
N TYR A 398 -0.08 -14.74 11.29
CA TYR A 398 -1.33 -15.32 11.77
C TYR A 398 -1.12 -16.50 12.75
N ASP A 399 0.11 -17.02 12.90
CA ASP A 399 0.38 -18.20 13.75
C ASP A 399 0.13 -17.91 15.24
N ASP A 400 0.38 -16.67 15.66
CA ASP A 400 0.21 -16.21 17.04
C ASP A 400 -1.13 -15.48 17.27
N ALA A 401 -2.10 -15.61 16.36
CA ALA A 401 -3.39 -14.96 16.49
C ALA A 401 -4.38 -15.80 17.30
N ASP A 402 -5.19 -15.12 18.13
CA ASP A 402 -6.23 -15.80 18.92
C ASP A 402 -7.45 -16.14 18.04
N TYR A 403 -7.65 -15.36 16.97
CA TYR A 403 -8.68 -15.59 15.95
C TYR A 403 -8.12 -15.28 14.56
N VAL A 404 -8.56 -16.04 13.55
CA VAL A 404 -8.21 -15.80 12.15
C VAL A 404 -9.43 -16.05 11.26
N GLY A 405 -9.80 -15.08 10.43
CA GLY A 405 -10.95 -15.17 9.53
C GLY A 405 -11.14 -13.92 8.69
N SER A 406 -12.24 -13.86 7.94
CA SER A 406 -12.62 -12.70 7.15
C SER A 406 -13.75 -11.93 7.81
N LEU A 407 -13.62 -10.61 7.88
CA LEU A 407 -14.71 -9.75 8.37
C LEU A 407 -15.90 -9.66 7.40
N VAL A 408 -15.73 -10.10 6.15
CA VAL A 408 -16.70 -9.83 5.06
C VAL A 408 -17.53 -11.06 4.74
N VAL A 409 -16.87 -12.23 4.65
CA VAL A 409 -17.50 -13.45 4.11
C VAL A 409 -17.86 -14.48 5.18
N ASP A 410 -17.30 -14.37 6.39
CA ASP A 410 -17.60 -15.33 7.48
C ASP A 410 -18.88 -14.95 8.26
N GLY A 411 -19.41 -13.74 8.03
CA GLY A 411 -20.61 -13.21 8.70
C GLY A 411 -20.33 -12.78 10.14
N ALA A 412 -21.41 -12.68 10.93
CA ALA A 412 -21.35 -12.28 12.34
C ALA A 412 -20.45 -13.21 13.15
N SER A 413 -19.56 -12.62 13.93
CA SER A 413 -18.63 -13.32 14.80
C SER A 413 -18.62 -12.71 16.20
N ASP A 414 -18.03 -13.41 17.16
CA ASP A 414 -17.80 -12.87 18.51
C ASP A 414 -16.35 -12.37 18.64
N ARG A 415 -15.74 -11.95 17.52
CA ARG A 415 -14.34 -11.50 17.49
C ARG A 415 -14.20 -10.20 18.28
N PRO A 416 -13.13 -10.04 19.09
CA PRO A 416 -12.88 -8.80 19.82
C PRO A 416 -12.72 -7.57 18.91
N THR A 417 -12.36 -7.79 17.64
CA THR A 417 -12.19 -6.75 16.63
C THR A 417 -13.39 -6.60 15.70
N GLU A 418 -14.51 -7.30 15.92
CA GLU A 418 -15.75 -7.01 15.19
C GLU A 418 -16.21 -5.58 15.50
N TYR A 419 -16.73 -4.87 14.51
CA TYR A 419 -17.11 -3.47 14.71
C TYR A 419 -18.56 -3.35 15.21
N ASP A 420 -18.84 -2.27 15.93
CA ASP A 420 -20.18 -1.97 16.41
C ASP A 420 -20.92 -1.10 15.38
N GLY A 421 -22.01 -1.61 14.83
CA GLY A 421 -22.87 -0.85 13.92
C GLY A 421 -23.71 -1.72 12.98
N PRO A 422 -24.40 -1.10 12.00
CA PRO A 422 -25.07 -1.82 10.93
C PRO A 422 -24.06 -2.61 10.09
N HIS A 423 -24.45 -3.83 9.70
CA HIS A 423 -23.64 -4.73 8.86
C HIS A 423 -24.20 -4.91 7.45
N GLU A 424 -25.20 -4.10 7.08
CA GLU A 424 -25.84 -4.11 5.77
C GLU A 424 -25.54 -2.80 5.03
N GLU A 425 -25.22 -2.92 3.75
CA GLU A 425 -24.93 -1.78 2.88
C GLU A 425 -26.18 -0.93 2.63
N PRO A 426 -26.16 0.38 2.94
CA PRO A 426 -27.24 1.30 2.56
C PRO A 426 -27.35 1.42 1.04
N SER A 427 -28.59 1.46 0.52
CA SER A 427 -28.83 1.53 -0.92
C SER A 427 -28.31 2.80 -1.60
N ASP A 428 -28.08 3.86 -0.83
CA ASP A 428 -27.62 5.18 -1.26
C ASP A 428 -26.14 5.43 -0.97
N TRP A 429 -25.39 4.44 -0.45
CA TRP A 429 -24.00 4.61 -0.02
C TRP A 429 -23.12 5.31 -1.06
N TRP A 430 -23.16 4.85 -2.32
CA TRP A 430 -22.37 5.43 -3.40
C TRP A 430 -22.81 6.84 -3.77
N GLN A 431 -24.12 7.13 -3.70
CA GLN A 431 -24.64 8.47 -3.95
C GLN A 431 -24.10 9.45 -2.91
N GLU A 432 -24.15 9.07 -1.63
CA GLU A 432 -23.64 9.89 -0.54
C GLU A 432 -22.12 10.07 -0.60
N PHE A 433 -21.38 9.00 -0.91
CA PHE A 433 -19.94 9.06 -1.08
C PHE A 433 -19.54 10.06 -2.17
N TRP A 434 -20.09 9.92 -3.39
CA TRP A 434 -19.72 10.80 -4.49
C TRP A 434 -20.13 12.25 -4.22
N GLN A 435 -21.31 12.46 -3.65
CA GLN A 435 -21.75 13.80 -3.27
C GLN A 435 -20.78 14.45 -2.27
N ARG A 436 -20.34 13.71 -1.24
CA ARG A 436 -19.36 14.20 -0.25
C ARG A 436 -17.99 14.42 -0.87
N TYR A 437 -17.52 13.49 -1.69
CA TYR A 437 -16.23 13.58 -2.37
C TYR A 437 -16.15 14.84 -3.23
N GLU A 438 -17.19 15.11 -4.03
CA GLU A 438 -17.26 16.30 -4.90
C GLU A 438 -17.26 17.59 -4.07
N GLN A 439 -18.00 17.63 -2.97
CA GLN A 439 -18.03 18.80 -2.07
C GLN A 439 -16.67 19.06 -1.39
N ASN A 440 -16.01 18.00 -0.95
CA ASN A 440 -14.75 18.09 -0.21
C ASN A 440 -13.56 18.42 -1.11
N THR A 441 -13.56 17.93 -2.34
CA THR A 441 -12.41 18.03 -3.26
C THR A 441 -12.61 19.02 -4.39
N GLY A 442 -13.85 19.40 -4.68
CA GLY A 442 -14.21 20.18 -5.87
C GLY A 442 -14.09 19.41 -7.19
N ARG A 443 -13.69 18.12 -7.16
CA ARG A 443 -13.56 17.25 -8.34
C ARG A 443 -14.80 16.41 -8.52
N SER A 444 -15.34 16.38 -9.73
CA SER A 444 -16.43 15.49 -10.12
C SER A 444 -16.05 14.01 -10.01
N ARG A 445 -17.06 13.14 -9.88
CA ARG A 445 -16.88 11.68 -9.98
C ARG A 445 -16.10 11.26 -11.23
N THR A 446 -16.37 11.90 -12.38
CA THR A 446 -15.72 11.55 -13.64
C THR A 446 -14.22 11.84 -13.59
N GLU A 447 -13.84 13.04 -13.16
CA GLU A 447 -12.43 13.45 -13.01
C GLU A 447 -11.69 12.54 -12.01
N ALA A 448 -12.35 12.15 -10.93
CA ALA A 448 -11.81 11.22 -9.94
C ALA A 448 -11.53 9.83 -10.53
N LEU A 449 -12.49 9.27 -11.28
CA LEU A 449 -12.34 7.97 -11.92
C LEU A 449 -11.28 7.99 -13.04
N GLU A 450 -11.18 9.08 -13.79
CA GLU A 450 -10.14 9.26 -14.80
C GLU A 450 -8.74 9.35 -14.17
N LEU A 451 -8.62 10.10 -13.06
CA LEU A 451 -7.39 10.15 -12.28
C LEU A 451 -6.98 8.76 -11.78
N PHE A 452 -7.93 8.01 -11.24
CA PHE A 452 -7.66 6.67 -10.72
C PHE A 452 -7.23 5.70 -11.83
N ARG A 453 -7.92 5.69 -12.98
CA ARG A 453 -7.53 4.90 -14.15
C ARG A 453 -6.14 5.26 -14.66
N TRP A 454 -5.81 6.55 -14.68
CA TRP A 454 -4.49 7.02 -15.08
C TRP A 454 -3.39 6.51 -14.12
N LEU A 455 -3.62 6.59 -12.80
CA LEU A 455 -2.67 6.06 -11.80
C LEU A 455 -2.42 4.56 -11.97
N ARG A 456 -3.44 3.81 -12.37
CA ARG A 456 -3.36 2.38 -12.68
C ARG A 456 -2.78 2.05 -14.05
N GLY A 457 -2.43 3.06 -14.85
CA GLY A 457 -1.93 2.88 -16.21
C GLY A 457 -3.00 2.35 -17.19
N GLU A 458 -4.28 2.47 -16.86
CA GLU A 458 -5.41 2.07 -17.71
C GLU A 458 -5.75 3.14 -18.77
N SER A 459 -5.24 4.36 -18.60
CA SER A 459 -5.41 5.47 -19.55
C SER A 459 -4.14 6.32 -19.68
N ASP A 460 -3.83 6.76 -20.90
CA ASP A 460 -2.82 7.80 -21.14
C ASP A 460 -3.45 9.19 -20.89
N ARG A 461 -2.77 10.07 -20.14
CA ARG A 461 -3.17 11.47 -19.99
C ARG A 461 -2.96 12.20 -21.32
N ARG A 462 -3.89 12.07 -22.26
CA ARG A 462 -3.92 12.93 -23.45
C ARG A 462 -4.61 14.24 -23.10
N GLY A 463 -3.81 15.25 -22.78
CA GLY A 463 -4.24 16.64 -22.78
C GLY A 463 -4.29 17.28 -21.40
N GLU A 464 -3.20 17.98 -21.07
CA GLU A 464 -3.26 19.40 -20.73
C GLU A 464 -2.29 20.14 -21.65
#